data_AF-A0A2A3HFX4-F1
#
_entry.id   AF-A0A2A3HFX4-F1
#
_cell.length_a   1.000
_cell.length_b   1.000
_cell.length_c   1.000
_cell.angle_alpha   90.00
_cell.angle_beta   90.00
_cell.angle_gamma   90.00
#
_symmetry.space_group_name_H-M   'P 1'
#
loop_
_entity.id
_entity.type
_entity.pdbx_description
1 polymer ?
#
loop_
_entity_poly.entity_id
_entity_poly.type
_entity_poly.pdbx_seq_one_letter_code
_entity_poly.pdbx_strand_id
1 'polypeptide(L)'
;KDLQNNLDLIAYAEKFVDTRFPVLYGMSRKSFIGKTPGLENSDRLIPTVVSGILAALGGATVIRVHDVREAVESFQLLKAFRHAPV
;
A
#
# COMPACT_ATOMS: atom_id res chain seq x y z
N LYS A 1 12.02 -5.16 13.65
CA LYS A 1 11.12 -6.07 12.91
C LYS A 1 11.94 -6.77 11.84
N ASP A 2 11.85 -8.09 11.77
CA ASP A 2 12.48 -8.88 10.70
C ASP A 2 11.87 -8.54 9.33
N LEU A 3 12.61 -8.77 8.23
CA LEU A 3 12.13 -8.50 6.88
C LEU A 3 10.88 -9.34 6.56
N GLN A 4 10.92 -10.64 6.83
CA GLN A 4 9.83 -11.55 6.53
C GLN A 4 8.56 -11.16 7.29
N ASN A 5 8.69 -10.82 8.57
CA ASN A 5 7.57 -10.32 9.37
C ASN A 5 6.92 -9.06 8.79
N ASN A 6 7.69 -8.14 8.20
CA ASN A 6 7.10 -6.97 7.54
C ASN A 6 6.39 -7.35 6.24
N LEU A 7 6.99 -8.24 5.45
CA LEU A 7 6.39 -8.73 4.20
C LEU A 7 5.07 -9.44 4.50
N ASP A 8 5.03 -10.34 5.48
CA ASP A 8 3.82 -11.07 5.87
C ASP A 8 2.72 -10.12 6.36
N LEU A 9 3.06 -9.15 7.22
CA LEU A 9 2.08 -8.17 7.71
C LEU A 9 1.45 -7.35 6.57
N ILE A 10 2.22 -7.02 5.53
CA ILE A 10 1.70 -6.30 4.38
C ILE A 10 0.91 -7.23 3.46
N ALA A 11 1.43 -8.42 3.16
CA ALA A 11 0.80 -9.41 2.28
C ALA A 11 -0.56 -9.87 2.81
N TYR A 12 -0.72 -9.95 4.13
CA TYR A 12 -1.97 -10.34 4.78
C TYR A 12 -2.72 -9.16 5.42
N ALA A 13 -2.48 -7.93 4.96
CA ALA A 13 -3.09 -6.73 5.53
C ALA A 13 -4.63 -6.74 5.46
N GLU A 14 -5.21 -7.41 4.45
CA GLU A 14 -6.66 -7.59 4.31
C GLU A 14 -7.30 -8.35 5.48
N LYS A 15 -6.57 -9.26 6.15
CA LYS A 15 -7.10 -10.02 7.30
C LYS A 15 -7.46 -9.12 8.48
N PHE A 16 -6.89 -7.91 8.55
CA PHE A 16 -7.25 -6.93 9.57
C PHE A 16 -8.57 -6.22 9.26
N VAL A 17 -8.98 -6.17 7.98
CA VAL A 17 -10.22 -5.51 7.56
C VAL A 17 -11.44 -6.31 8.04
N ASP A 18 -11.33 -7.63 8.15
CA ASP A 18 -12.39 -8.52 8.66
C ASP A 18 -12.74 -8.28 10.15
N THR A 19 -11.92 -7.50 10.87
CA THR A 19 -12.13 -7.23 12.30
C THR A 19 -13.23 -6.19 12.59
N ARG A 20 -13.85 -5.61 11.56
CA ARG A 20 -14.87 -4.53 11.63
C ARG A 20 -14.37 -3.18 12.18
N PHE A 21 -13.06 -3.03 12.38
CA PHE A 21 -12.46 -1.73 12.69
C PHE A 21 -11.86 -1.08 11.44
N PRO A 22 -11.90 0.25 11.32
CA PRO A 22 -11.18 0.96 10.27
C PRO A 22 -9.68 0.63 10.30
N VAL A 23 -9.13 0.22 9.17
CA VAL A 23 -7.70 -0.13 9.05
C VAL A 23 -6.92 1.03 8.46
N LEU A 24 -5.89 1.49 9.19
CA LEU A 24 -4.88 2.41 8.67
C LEU A 24 -3.66 1.63 8.18
N TYR A 25 -3.32 1.81 6.92
CA TYR A 25 -2.19 1.18 6.26
C TYR A 25 -1.06 2.19 6.05
N GLY A 26 0.16 1.85 6.49
CA GLY A 26 1.30 2.78 6.48
C GLY A 26 2.63 2.11 6.11
N MET A 27 2.86 1.88 4.82
CA MET A 27 4.12 1.35 4.27
C MET A 27 5.08 2.43 3.75
N SER A 28 4.59 3.65 3.52
CA SER A 28 5.31 4.68 2.76
C SER A 28 6.77 4.88 3.18
N ARG A 29 7.68 4.70 2.22
CA ARG A 29 9.15 4.86 2.33
C ARG A 29 9.84 3.96 3.38
N LYS A 30 9.18 2.93 3.91
CA LYS A 30 9.78 2.05 4.92
C LYS A 30 11.03 1.34 4.41
N SER A 31 12.00 1.17 5.30
CA SER A 31 13.32 0.63 4.97
C SER A 31 13.31 -0.82 4.49
N PHE A 32 12.30 -1.62 4.84
CA PHE A 32 12.20 -3.01 4.38
C PHE A 32 11.97 -3.13 2.86
N ILE A 33 11.45 -2.07 2.22
CA ILE A 33 11.33 -2.01 0.75
C ILE A 33 12.70 -2.17 0.11
N GLY A 34 13.69 -1.39 0.54
CA GLY A 34 15.09 -1.49 0.07
C GLY A 34 15.84 -2.71 0.61
N LYS A 35 15.19 -3.57 1.39
CA LYS A 35 15.74 -4.88 1.80
C LYS A 35 15.09 -6.04 1.03
N THR A 36 14.08 -5.75 0.22
CA THR A 36 13.40 -6.77 -0.58
C THR A 36 14.27 -7.09 -1.80
N PRO A 37 14.56 -8.38 -2.07
CA PRO A 37 15.37 -8.78 -3.21
C PRO A 37 14.86 -8.17 -4.53
N GLY A 38 15.75 -7.47 -5.25
CA GLY A 38 15.43 -6.79 -6.51
C GLY A 38 14.95 -5.34 -6.37
N LEU A 39 14.86 -4.81 -5.15
CA LEU A 39 14.43 -3.43 -4.86
C LEU A 39 15.48 -2.62 -4.08
N GLU A 40 16.70 -3.13 -3.89
CA GLU A 40 17.71 -2.62 -2.97
C GLU A 40 18.09 -1.15 -3.22
N ASN A 41 18.11 -0.74 -4.49
CA ASN A 41 18.42 0.63 -4.93
C ASN A 41 17.23 1.35 -5.55
N SER A 42 16.03 0.78 -5.45
CA SER A 42 14.84 1.37 -6.06
C SER A 42 14.41 2.64 -5.33
N ASP A 43 13.89 3.61 -6.10
CA ASP A 43 13.07 4.67 -5.50
C ASP A 43 11.86 4.01 -4.82
N ARG A 44 11.60 4.39 -3.57
CA ARG A 44 10.54 3.82 -2.74
C ARG A 44 9.17 4.38 -3.08
N LEU A 45 9.08 5.39 -3.95
CA LEU A 45 7.83 6.00 -4.38
C LEU A 45 6.91 4.97 -5.06
N ILE A 46 7.37 4.33 -6.14
CA ILE A 46 6.55 3.38 -6.91
C ILE A 46 6.12 2.18 -6.04
N PRO A 47 7.03 1.49 -5.31
CA PRO A 47 6.62 0.42 -4.39
C PRO A 47 5.63 0.88 -3.32
N THR A 48 5.76 2.12 -2.81
CA THR A 48 4.82 2.70 -1.85
C THR A 48 3.43 2.87 -2.47
N VAL A 49 3.34 3.43 -3.68
CA VAL A 49 2.07 3.69 -4.36
C VAL A 49 1.38 2.38 -4.71
N VAL A 50 2.10 1.43 -5.32
CA VAL A 50 1.56 0.10 -5.68
C VAL A 50 1.00 -0.59 -4.44
N SER A 51 1.76 -0.58 -3.34
CA SER A 51 1.31 -1.22 -2.11
C SER A 51 0.09 -0.52 -1.48
N GLY A 52 0.04 0.82 -1.53
CA GLY A 52 -1.14 1.58 -1.10
C GLY A 52 -2.39 1.25 -1.91
N ILE A 53 -2.26 1.08 -3.23
CA ILE A 53 -3.37 0.67 -4.11
C ILE A 53 -3.88 -0.72 -3.73
N LEU A 54 -2.97 -1.69 -3.54
CA LEU A 54 -3.34 -3.04 -3.12
C LEU A 54 -4.05 -3.05 -1.76
N ALA A 55 -3.54 -2.28 -0.78
CA ALA A 55 -4.19 -2.15 0.51
C ALA A 55 -5.60 -1.54 0.42
N ALA A 56 -5.80 -0.53 -0.42
CA ALA A 56 -7.11 0.07 -0.63
C ALA A 56 -8.09 -0.90 -1.34
N LEU A 57 -7.60 -1.69 -2.30
CA LEU A 57 -8.38 -2.76 -2.93
C LEU A 57 -8.76 -3.86 -1.92
N GLY A 58 -7.86 -4.18 -1.00
CA GLY A 58 -8.10 -5.10 0.12
C GLY A 58 -8.94 -4.52 1.26
N GLY A 59 -9.48 -3.30 1.13
CA GLY A 59 -10.43 -2.72 2.07
C GLY A 59 -9.84 -1.85 3.19
N ALA A 60 -8.55 -1.50 3.13
CA ALA A 60 -7.98 -0.53 4.07
C ALA A 60 -8.71 0.83 3.98
N THR A 61 -9.03 1.41 5.12
CA THR A 61 -9.82 2.65 5.21
C THR A 61 -8.97 3.89 5.04
N VAL A 62 -7.73 3.88 5.54
CA VAL A 62 -6.81 5.02 5.50
C VAL A 62 -5.46 4.58 4.96
N ILE A 63 -4.96 5.29 3.95
CA ILE A 63 -3.61 5.08 3.41
C ILE A 63 -2.73 6.24 3.84
N ARG A 64 -1.70 5.96 4.66
CA ARG A 64 -0.77 6.96 5.17
C ARG A 64 0.48 7.02 4.29
N VAL A 65 0.68 8.16 3.64
CA VAL A 65 1.80 8.41 2.71
C VAL A 65 2.60 9.66 3.08
N HIS A 66 3.86 9.71 2.64
CA HIS A 66 4.64 10.96 2.63
C HIS A 66 4.44 11.73 1.30
N ASP A 67 4.32 10.99 0.20
CA ASP A 67 4.21 11.51 -1.17
C ASP A 67 2.73 11.62 -1.55
N VAL A 68 2.09 12.70 -1.06
CA VAL A 68 0.63 12.86 -1.12
C VAL A 68 0.15 13.04 -2.55
N ARG A 69 0.87 13.81 -3.36
CA ARG A 69 0.46 14.14 -4.73
C ARG A 69 0.34 12.88 -5.59
N GLU A 70 1.40 12.10 -5.63
CA GLU A 70 1.52 10.88 -6.43
C GLU A 70 0.52 9.81 -5.98
N ALA A 71 0.30 9.70 -4.66
CA ALA A 71 -0.72 8.83 -4.13
C ALA A 71 -2.12 9.28 -4.59
N VAL A 72 -2.47 10.56 -4.43
CA VAL A 72 -3.78 11.09 -4.83
C VAL A 72 -4.04 10.90 -6.32
N GLU A 73 -3.08 11.24 -7.20
CA GLU A 73 -3.20 11.04 -8.65
C GLU A 73 -3.47 9.56 -8.98
N SER A 74 -2.75 8.64 -8.33
CA SER A 74 -2.91 7.20 -8.52
C SER A 74 -4.27 6.68 -8.01
N PHE A 75 -4.74 7.16 -6.86
CA PHE A 75 -6.04 6.79 -6.30
C PHE A 75 -7.22 7.38 -7.09
N GLN A 76 -7.04 8.55 -7.73
CA GLN A 76 -8.04 9.09 -8.64
C GLN A 76 -8.21 8.19 -9.87
N LEU A 77 -7.10 7.71 -10.44
CA LEU A 77 -7.14 6.76 -11.55
C LEU A 77 -7.80 5.43 -11.13
N LEU A 78 -7.42 4.89 -9.97
CA LEU A 78 -8.06 3.70 -9.40
C LEU A 78 -9.58 3.90 -9.25
N LYS A 79 -10.01 5.06 -8.75
CA LYS A 79 -11.43 5.39 -8.62
C LYS A 79 -12.12 5.40 -9.98
N ALA A 80 -11.51 6.00 -11.00
CA ALA A 80 -12.07 6.02 -12.35
C ALA A 80 -12.30 4.59 -12.89
N PHE A 81 -11.32 3.69 -12.74
CA PHE A 81 -11.46 2.29 -13.16
C PHE A 81 -12.59 1.56 -12.44
N ARG A 82 -12.77 1.80 -11.14
CA ARG A 82 -13.82 1.15 -10.35
C ARG A 82 -15.25 1.61 -10.67
N HIS A 83 -15.40 2.75 -11.34
CA HIS A 83 -16.71 3.32 -11.70
C HIS A 83 -16.94 3.31 -13.22
N ALA A 84 -16.04 2.70 -14.00
CA ALA A 84 -16.24 2.56 -15.43
C ALA A 84 -17.47 1.66 -15.69
N PRO A 85 -18.45 2.10 -16.50
CA PRO A 85 -19.56 1.24 -16.88
C PRO A 85 -19.03 0.06 -17.71
N VAL A 86 -19.55 -1.14 -17.44
CA VAL A 86 -19.26 -2.38 -18.19
C VAL A 86 -19.95 -2.34 -19.54
#